data_AF-A0A1G4GZP7-F1
#
_entry.id   AF-A0A1G4GZP7-F1
#
_cell.length_a   1.000
_cell.length_b   1.000
_cell.length_c   1.000
_cell.angle_alpha   90.00
_cell.angle_beta   90.00
_cell.angle_gamma   90.00
#
_symmetry.space_group_name_H-M   'P 1'
#
loop_
_entity.id
_entity.type
_entity.pdbx_description
1 polymer ?
#
loop_
_entity_poly.entity_id
_entity_poly.type
_entity_poly.pdbx_seq_one_letter_code
_entity_poly.pdbx_strand_id
1 'polypeptide(L)'
;MKGACVLVCSFLLFVVSQDICVCYKNPRFSSLATESKKDLSEDLSELNKLNEELISNEREDEDDDEDDYEEENLENSNFDDIARESLENAEGQATVDLENVEMDKLLDEEIFRIIQERLKKLWYIGRCRRNYSDVCPLGWKVSAYDENLCIPPETYEGPCRSIDFSNSTHVDKELFAWKCEVEWPCTNPPKLRVMEKCPFRWTLVGSNLCIAPEDYIGRCSPAMDFANYDYETRVRWATECNVQWAPLPPPKIAKSKDAILRASSGGPVEESGNIIKIVPKK
;
A
#
# COMPACT_ATOMS: atom_id res chain seq x y z
N MET A 1 38.40 42.87 21.30
CA MET A 1 37.35 42.06 21.97
C MET A 1 36.11 41.93 21.06
N LYS A 2 36.14 41.08 20.03
CA LYS A 2 34.96 40.80 19.17
C LYS A 2 34.98 39.36 18.59
N GLY A 3 35.64 38.42 19.27
CA GLY A 3 35.82 37.04 18.77
C GLY A 3 35.21 35.93 19.63
N ALA A 4 34.79 36.21 20.87
CA ALA A 4 34.36 35.18 21.81
C ALA A 4 32.83 35.03 21.95
N CYS A 5 32.04 35.96 21.40
CA CYS A 5 30.58 35.97 21.63
C CYS A 5 29.78 35.16 20.59
N VAL A 6 30.33 34.94 19.39
CA VAL A 6 29.64 34.23 18.30
C VAL A 6 29.72 32.71 18.47
N LEU A 7 30.83 32.18 18.99
CA LEU A 7 31.01 30.74 19.17
C LEU A 7 30.16 30.15 20.32
N VAL A 8 29.89 30.93 21.38
CA VAL A 8 29.06 30.46 22.50
C VAL A 8 27.57 30.43 22.12
N CYS A 9 27.11 31.36 21.28
CA CYS A 9 25.71 31.35 20.80
C CYS A 9 25.44 30.24 19.78
N SER A 10 26.41 29.87 18.93
CA SER A 10 26.25 28.75 18.00
C SER A 10 26.26 27.38 18.68
N PHE A 11 27.00 27.20 19.77
CA PHE A 11 26.98 25.94 20.53
C PHE A 11 25.68 25.75 21.32
N LEU A 12 25.11 26.83 21.90
CA LEU A 12 23.81 26.73 22.60
C LEU A 12 22.64 26.47 21.63
N LEU A 13 22.69 26.98 20.40
CA LEU A 13 21.67 26.66 19.39
C LEU A 13 21.82 25.24 18.80
N PHE A 14 23.03 24.67 18.78
CA PHE A 14 23.25 23.28 18.39
C PHE A 14 22.78 22.27 19.45
N VAL A 15 22.97 22.58 20.74
CA VAL A 15 22.49 21.72 21.84
C VAL A 15 20.95 21.72 21.92
N VAL A 16 20.30 22.88 21.69
CA VAL A 16 18.81 22.94 21.66
C VAL A 16 18.22 22.29 20.40
N SER A 17 19.03 22.10 19.33
CA SER A 17 18.59 21.44 18.10
C SER A 17 18.82 19.92 18.07
N GLN A 18 19.55 19.37 19.04
CA GLN A 18 19.71 17.92 19.21
C GLN A 18 18.70 17.29 20.19
N ASP A 19 17.92 18.11 20.92
CA ASP A 19 16.82 17.66 21.79
C ASP A 19 15.42 17.74 21.16
N ILE A 20 15.33 18.01 19.85
CA ILE A 20 14.07 17.89 19.08
C ILE A 20 14.23 16.77 18.05
N CYS A 21 14.75 15.62 18.49
CA CYS A 21 14.30 14.36 17.92
C CYS A 21 12.95 14.05 18.58
N VAL A 22 11.92 14.81 18.18
CA VAL A 22 10.54 14.44 18.46
C VAL A 22 10.30 13.17 17.65
N CYS A 23 10.57 12.04 18.29
CA CYS A 23 9.94 10.79 17.96
C CYS A 23 8.44 11.09 17.91
N TYR A 24 7.88 11.23 16.70
CA TYR A 24 6.44 11.22 16.52
C TYR A 24 5.98 9.78 16.76
N LYS A 25 6.05 9.36 18.03
CA LYS A 25 5.34 8.20 18.51
C LYS A 25 3.88 8.58 18.41
N ASN A 26 3.18 7.90 17.52
CA ASN A 26 1.73 8.01 17.42
C ASN A 26 1.14 7.84 18.83
N PRO A 27 0.52 8.88 19.43
CA PRO A 27 0.29 8.94 20.87
C PRO A 27 -0.62 7.81 21.39
N ARG A 28 -1.45 7.23 20.51
CA ARG A 28 -2.24 6.04 20.83
C ARG A 28 -1.43 4.78 21.09
N PHE A 29 -0.35 4.55 20.33
CA PHE A 29 0.42 3.30 20.41
C PHE A 29 1.44 3.32 21.55
N SER A 30 1.98 4.50 21.88
CA SER A 30 2.94 4.61 22.98
C SER A 30 2.27 4.54 24.35
N SER A 31 1.03 5.03 24.51
CA SER A 31 0.30 4.92 25.77
C SER A 31 -0.06 3.46 26.08
N LEU A 32 -0.57 2.72 25.07
CA LEU A 32 -0.92 1.29 25.19
C LEU A 32 0.28 0.40 25.55
N ALA A 33 1.46 0.68 25.00
CA ALA A 33 2.68 -0.09 25.30
C ALA A 33 3.23 0.20 26.70
N THR A 34 3.06 1.43 27.21
CA THR A 34 3.51 1.79 28.57
C THR A 34 2.53 1.34 29.65
N GLU A 35 1.22 1.34 29.36
CA GLU A 35 0.18 0.80 30.26
C GLU A 35 0.36 -0.71 30.41
N SER A 36 0.46 -1.43 29.28
CA SER A 36 0.63 -2.90 29.28
C SER A 36 1.90 -3.37 30.00
N LYS A 37 3.03 -2.66 29.88
CA LYS A 37 4.28 -3.05 30.54
C LYS A 37 4.26 -2.77 32.05
N LYS A 38 3.48 -1.77 32.47
CA LYS A 38 3.32 -1.43 33.88
C LYS A 38 2.41 -2.45 34.57
N ASP A 39 1.29 -2.80 33.94
CA ASP A 39 0.34 -3.79 34.47
C ASP A 39 1.01 -5.18 34.59
N LEU A 40 1.80 -5.60 33.59
CA LEU A 40 2.50 -6.89 33.64
C LEU A 40 3.57 -6.96 34.75
N SER A 41 4.21 -5.83 35.09
CA SER A 41 5.20 -5.76 36.18
C SER A 41 4.53 -5.77 37.55
N GLU A 42 3.32 -5.27 37.64
CA GLU A 42 2.52 -5.22 38.87
C GLU A 42 1.94 -6.62 39.16
N ASP A 43 1.36 -7.27 38.15
CA ASP A 43 0.83 -8.64 38.22
C ASP A 43 1.92 -9.66 38.59
N LEU A 44 3.13 -9.54 38.04
CA LEU A 44 4.26 -10.42 38.37
C LEU A 44 4.73 -10.22 39.82
N SER A 45 4.61 -9.00 40.36
CA SER A 45 4.96 -8.70 41.74
C SER A 45 3.93 -9.23 42.73
N GLU A 46 2.64 -9.19 42.38
CA GLU A 46 1.55 -9.78 43.18
C GLU A 46 1.62 -11.31 43.20
N LEU A 47 1.90 -11.95 42.07
CA LEU A 47 2.06 -13.39 41.99
C LEU A 47 3.23 -13.90 42.83
N ASN A 48 4.37 -13.19 42.81
CA ASN A 48 5.53 -13.59 43.61
C ASN A 48 5.24 -13.47 45.12
N LYS A 49 4.40 -12.49 45.50
CA LYS A 49 3.99 -12.26 46.88
C LYS A 49 2.99 -13.30 47.37
N LEU A 50 2.05 -13.72 46.51
CA LEU A 50 1.13 -14.83 46.79
C LEU A 50 1.88 -16.16 46.92
N ASN A 51 2.93 -16.37 46.13
CA ASN A 51 3.74 -17.59 46.21
C ASN A 51 4.55 -17.65 47.53
N GLU A 52 5.09 -16.51 47.97
CA GLU A 52 5.74 -16.39 49.29
C GLU A 52 4.75 -16.61 50.46
N GLU A 53 3.52 -16.10 50.35
CA GLU A 53 2.46 -16.34 51.35
C GLU A 53 2.00 -17.80 51.42
N LEU A 54 1.92 -18.50 50.28
CA LEU A 54 1.61 -19.94 50.26
C LEU A 54 2.74 -20.78 50.89
N ILE A 55 4.00 -20.40 50.65
CA ILE A 55 5.19 -21.04 51.25
C ILE A 55 5.30 -20.77 52.75
N SER A 56 4.78 -19.65 53.25
CA SER A 56 4.69 -19.38 54.69
C SER A 56 3.50 -20.08 55.34
N ASN A 57 2.37 -20.20 54.66
CA ASN A 57 1.16 -20.83 55.20
C ASN A 57 1.26 -22.37 55.23
N GLU A 58 2.08 -23.00 54.37
CA GLU A 58 2.45 -24.42 54.50
C GLU A 58 3.34 -24.72 55.72
N ARG A 59 3.82 -23.70 56.46
CA ARG A 59 4.62 -23.86 57.69
C ARG A 59 3.86 -23.59 58.99
N GLU A 60 2.58 -23.23 58.95
CA GLU A 60 1.80 -22.85 60.14
C GLU A 60 0.61 -23.78 60.47
N ASP A 61 0.63 -25.05 60.00
CA ASP A 61 -0.36 -26.07 60.38
C ASP A 61 0.31 -27.36 60.94
N GLU A 62 1.22 -27.23 61.91
CA GLU A 62 1.49 -28.30 62.90
C GLU A 62 1.73 -27.66 64.27
N ASP A 63 0.70 -27.65 65.12
CA ASP A 63 0.79 -27.38 66.55
C ASP A 63 1.52 -28.54 67.26
N ASP A 64 2.52 -28.18 68.08
CA ASP A 64 3.04 -28.81 69.29
C ASP A 64 3.09 -30.36 69.40
N ASP A 65 4.34 -30.86 69.46
CA ASP A 65 4.89 -31.89 70.38
C ASP A 65 5.61 -33.10 69.72
N GLU A 66 6.91 -33.17 70.02
CA GLU A 66 7.80 -34.35 70.16
C GLU A 66 7.25 -35.73 69.73
N ASP A 67 7.84 -36.35 68.69
CA ASP A 67 8.70 -37.54 68.85
C ASP A 67 9.06 -38.24 67.52
N ASP A 68 10.17 -38.98 67.63
CA ASP A 68 11.01 -39.69 66.67
C ASP A 68 10.32 -40.82 65.84
N TYR A 69 11.02 -41.23 64.77
CA TYR A 69 10.91 -42.44 63.94
C TYR A 69 10.09 -42.47 62.63
N GLU A 70 10.88 -42.64 61.57
CA GLU A 70 10.79 -43.65 60.50
C GLU A 70 10.05 -43.34 59.18
N GLU A 71 10.91 -43.18 58.18
CA GLU A 71 10.76 -43.37 56.74
C GLU A 71 10.02 -44.67 56.38
N GLU A 72 8.87 -44.57 55.70
CA GLU A 72 8.40 -45.60 54.77
C GLU A 72 8.00 -44.99 53.41
N ASN A 73 8.98 -45.05 52.50
CA ASN A 73 8.87 -45.45 51.10
C ASN A 73 7.47 -45.50 50.46
N LEU A 74 7.30 -44.72 49.38
CA LEU A 74 6.77 -45.28 48.13
C LEU A 74 7.49 -44.62 46.95
N GLU A 75 8.39 -45.40 46.35
CA GLU A 75 9.06 -45.15 45.08
C GLU A 75 8.11 -44.52 44.05
N ASN A 76 8.34 -43.26 43.71
CA ASN A 76 7.89 -42.73 42.43
C ASN A 76 8.95 -41.83 41.79
N SER A 77 10.23 -42.24 41.92
CA SER A 77 11.36 -41.59 41.24
C SER A 77 11.14 -41.45 39.74
N ASN A 78 10.33 -42.33 39.14
CA ASN A 78 9.99 -42.26 37.74
C ASN A 78 9.08 -41.07 37.40
N PHE A 79 8.14 -40.70 38.28
CA PHE A 79 7.22 -39.59 38.00
C PHE A 79 7.91 -38.23 38.17
N ASP A 80 8.71 -38.07 39.21
CA ASP A 80 9.40 -36.81 39.50
C ASP A 80 10.52 -36.51 38.50
N ASP A 81 11.24 -37.55 38.04
CA ASP A 81 12.24 -37.41 36.98
C ASP A 81 11.59 -37.07 35.63
N ILE A 82 10.45 -37.69 35.30
CA ILE A 82 9.67 -37.35 34.10
C ILE A 82 9.12 -35.93 34.18
N ALA A 83 8.63 -35.51 35.35
CA ALA A 83 8.11 -34.16 35.55
C ALA A 83 9.20 -33.11 35.38
N ARG A 84 10.40 -33.37 35.92
CA ARG A 84 11.57 -32.49 35.78
C ARG A 84 12.10 -32.42 34.35
N GLU A 85 12.22 -33.55 33.66
CA GLU A 85 12.61 -33.57 32.24
C GLU A 85 11.58 -32.85 31.37
N SER A 86 10.28 -33.01 31.68
CA SER A 86 9.21 -32.30 30.97
C SER A 86 9.27 -30.79 31.20
N LEU A 87 9.63 -30.35 32.40
CA LEU A 87 9.82 -28.94 32.75
C LEU A 87 11.06 -28.35 32.08
N GLU A 88 12.20 -29.03 32.11
CA GLU A 88 13.43 -28.60 31.44
C GLU A 88 13.25 -28.54 29.92
N ASN A 89 12.52 -29.50 29.34
CA ASN A 89 12.17 -29.47 27.92
C ASN A 89 11.18 -28.34 27.58
N ALA A 90 10.21 -28.06 28.46
CA ALA A 90 9.28 -26.95 28.28
C ALA A 90 9.98 -25.58 28.41
N GLU A 91 10.96 -25.46 29.31
CA GLU A 91 11.79 -24.26 29.48
C GLU A 91 12.75 -24.07 28.28
N GLY A 92 13.40 -25.15 27.85
CA GLY A 92 14.20 -25.18 26.62
C GLY A 92 13.37 -24.78 25.39
N GLN A 93 12.13 -25.28 25.29
CA GLN A 93 11.21 -24.90 24.22
C GLN A 93 10.78 -23.44 24.35
N ALA A 94 10.44 -22.95 25.55
CA ALA A 94 10.01 -21.58 25.79
C ALA A 94 11.13 -20.56 25.51
N THR A 95 12.39 -20.91 25.80
CA THR A 95 13.56 -20.07 25.50
C THR A 95 13.84 -20.00 24.00
N VAL A 96 13.75 -21.13 23.29
CA VAL A 96 13.82 -21.18 21.81
C VAL A 96 12.67 -20.37 21.19
N ASP A 97 11.45 -20.48 21.74
CA ASP A 97 10.29 -19.72 21.27
C ASP A 97 10.46 -18.22 21.54
N LEU A 98 11.09 -17.81 22.65
CA LEU A 98 11.41 -16.40 22.94
C LEU A 98 12.49 -15.84 21.99
N GLU A 99 13.52 -16.63 21.66
CA GLU A 99 14.54 -16.28 20.66
C GLU A 99 13.94 -16.16 19.24
N ASN A 100 12.95 -17.00 18.91
CA ASN A 100 12.18 -16.88 17.66
C ASN A 100 11.24 -15.65 17.65
N VAL A 101 10.66 -15.27 18.78
CA VAL A 101 9.81 -14.07 18.92
C VAL A 101 10.64 -12.77 18.80
N GLU A 102 11.91 -12.76 19.21
CA GLU A 102 12.84 -11.64 18.97
C GLU A 102 13.17 -11.51 17.47
N MET A 103 13.26 -12.63 16.74
CA MET A 103 13.37 -12.67 15.27
C MET A 103 12.07 -12.26 14.55
N ASP A 104 10.88 -12.51 15.11
CA ASP A 104 9.59 -12.01 14.58
C ASP A 104 9.36 -10.51 14.82
N LYS A 105 10.00 -9.91 15.84
CA LYS A 105 10.09 -8.43 15.97
C LYS A 105 10.91 -7.80 14.84
N LEU A 106 11.73 -8.62 14.17
CA LEU A 106 12.44 -8.36 12.93
C LEU A 106 11.88 -9.23 11.80
N LEU A 107 10.56 -9.24 11.56
CA LEU A 107 10.08 -9.32 10.17
C LEU A 107 10.60 -8.05 9.48
N ASP A 108 11.86 -8.17 9.05
CA ASP A 108 12.94 -7.19 9.11
C ASP A 108 12.46 -5.75 8.91
N GLU A 109 13.02 -4.77 9.63
CA GLU A 109 12.86 -3.36 9.26
C GLU A 109 13.09 -3.14 7.75
N GLU A 110 13.96 -3.96 7.14
CA GLU A 110 14.16 -4.10 5.71
C GLU A 110 12.93 -4.64 4.96
N ILE A 111 12.34 -5.75 5.39
CA ILE A 111 11.11 -6.31 4.81
C ILE A 111 9.97 -5.30 4.91
N PHE A 112 9.77 -4.69 6.07
CA PHE A 112 8.78 -3.64 6.25
C PHE A 112 9.03 -2.48 5.30
N ARG A 113 10.28 -1.99 5.21
CA ARG A 113 10.68 -0.94 4.28
C ARG A 113 10.38 -1.32 2.83
N ILE A 114 10.74 -2.53 2.40
CA ILE A 114 10.48 -3.05 1.05
C ILE A 114 8.98 -3.12 0.77
N ILE A 115 8.18 -3.60 1.72
CA ILE A 115 6.73 -3.66 1.60
C ILE A 115 6.15 -2.26 1.46
N GLN A 116 6.55 -1.32 2.32
CA GLN A 116 6.12 0.08 2.23
C GLN A 116 6.50 0.69 0.87
N GLU A 117 7.72 0.44 0.39
CA GLU A 117 8.19 0.87 -0.93
C GLU A 117 7.29 0.34 -2.06
N ARG A 118 7.02 -0.97 -2.04
CA ARG A 118 6.17 -1.63 -3.03
C ARG A 118 4.74 -1.13 -2.97
N LEU A 119 4.20 -0.89 -1.79
CA LEU A 119 2.86 -0.34 -1.59
C LEU A 119 2.77 1.09 -2.12
N LYS A 120 3.77 1.94 -1.87
CA LYS A 120 3.83 3.30 -2.45
C LYS A 120 3.84 3.25 -3.96
N LYS A 121 4.69 2.42 -4.57
CA LYS A 121 4.69 2.23 -6.02
C LYS A 121 3.34 1.73 -6.53
N LEU A 122 2.76 0.72 -5.90
CA LEU A 122 1.44 0.21 -6.28
C LEU A 122 0.37 1.31 -6.21
N TRP A 123 0.37 2.09 -5.13
CA TRP A 123 -0.64 3.12 -4.92
C TRP A 123 -0.51 4.28 -5.91
N TYR A 124 0.68 4.88 -6.02
CA TYR A 124 0.87 6.14 -6.76
C TYR A 124 1.14 5.95 -8.26
N ILE A 125 1.68 4.81 -8.69
CA ILE A 125 2.00 4.56 -10.10
C ILE A 125 1.44 3.24 -10.65
N GLY A 126 1.15 2.25 -9.80
CA GLY A 126 0.83 0.88 -10.22
C GLY A 126 -0.65 0.49 -10.30
N ARG A 127 -1.57 1.22 -9.64
CA ARG A 127 -3.00 0.87 -9.58
C ARG A 127 -3.66 0.85 -10.97
N CYS A 128 -3.24 1.75 -11.84
CA CYS A 128 -3.76 1.91 -13.19
C CYS A 128 -2.69 2.53 -14.08
N ARG A 129 -2.86 2.45 -15.40
CA ARG A 129 -2.01 3.22 -16.33
C ARG A 129 -2.30 4.72 -16.14
N ARG A 130 -1.34 5.47 -15.63
CA ARG A 130 -1.48 6.91 -15.41
C ARG A 130 -1.49 7.70 -16.73
N ASN A 131 -2.25 8.79 -16.76
CA ASN A 131 -2.28 9.77 -17.82
C ASN A 131 -1.41 10.97 -17.42
N TYR A 132 -0.23 11.08 -18.03
CA TYR A 132 0.73 12.15 -17.77
C TYR A 132 0.59 13.35 -18.72
N SER A 133 -0.46 13.36 -19.55
CA SER A 133 -0.79 14.51 -20.41
C SER A 133 -1.21 15.74 -19.61
N ASP A 134 -1.75 15.55 -18.41
CA ASP A 134 -2.03 16.66 -17.51
C ASP A 134 -0.73 17.21 -16.92
N VAL A 135 -0.65 18.55 -16.84
CA VAL A 135 0.54 19.23 -16.32
C VAL A 135 0.78 18.84 -14.87
N CYS A 136 -0.24 19.01 -14.02
CA CYS A 136 -0.17 18.78 -12.58
C CYS A 136 -0.81 17.45 -12.15
N PRO A 137 -0.34 16.88 -11.03
CA PRO A 137 -1.02 15.75 -10.41
C PRO A 137 -2.40 16.16 -9.86
N LEU A 138 -3.23 15.17 -9.56
CA LEU A 138 -4.55 15.33 -8.97
C LEU A 138 -4.48 16.16 -7.68
N GLY A 139 -5.37 17.13 -7.57
CA GLY A 139 -5.48 18.03 -6.41
C GLY A 139 -4.47 19.18 -6.39
N TRP A 140 -3.43 19.15 -7.24
CA TRP A 140 -2.49 20.26 -7.37
C TRP A 140 -3.01 21.26 -8.40
N LYS A 141 -2.77 22.55 -8.14
CA LYS A 141 -3.22 23.64 -9.00
C LYS A 141 -2.08 24.14 -9.87
N VAL A 142 -2.39 24.47 -11.12
CA VAL A 142 -1.49 25.22 -11.99
C VAL A 142 -1.40 26.66 -11.45
N SER A 143 -0.20 27.23 -11.45
CA SER A 143 0.03 28.62 -11.07
C SER A 143 -0.69 29.59 -12.01
N ALA A 144 -1.13 30.72 -11.47
CA ALA A 144 -1.75 31.78 -12.27
C ALA A 144 -0.75 32.50 -13.20
N TYR A 145 0.56 32.38 -12.93
CA TYR A 145 1.62 33.10 -13.64
C TYR A 145 2.45 32.20 -14.56
N ASP A 146 2.38 30.88 -14.36
CA ASP A 146 3.15 29.89 -15.12
C ASP A 146 2.32 28.61 -15.24
N GLU A 147 1.94 28.30 -16.48
CA GLU A 147 1.09 27.16 -16.84
C GLU A 147 1.77 25.80 -16.64
N ASN A 148 3.08 25.76 -16.38
CA ASN A 148 3.83 24.54 -16.07
C ASN A 148 4.15 24.35 -14.59
N LEU A 149 3.93 25.40 -13.78
CA LEU A 149 4.20 25.38 -12.34
C LEU A 149 3.00 24.81 -11.58
N CYS A 150 3.22 23.71 -10.89
CA CYS A 150 2.23 23.04 -10.06
C CYS A 150 2.42 23.39 -8.58
N ILE A 151 1.33 23.76 -7.92
CA ILE A 151 1.29 24.18 -6.51
C ILE A 151 0.46 23.15 -5.72
N PRO A 152 1.03 22.57 -4.64
CA PRO A 152 0.29 21.64 -3.79
C PRO A 152 -0.86 22.34 -3.05
N PRO A 153 -1.96 21.63 -2.74
CA PRO A 153 -3.01 22.17 -1.89
C PRO A 153 -2.51 22.34 -0.44
N GLU A 154 -3.14 23.23 0.33
CA GLU A 154 -2.79 23.47 1.74
C GLU A 154 -2.93 22.21 2.62
N THR A 155 -3.78 21.27 2.22
CA THR A 155 -4.03 20.00 2.90
C THR A 155 -3.00 18.91 2.55
N TYR A 156 -2.00 19.20 1.71
CA TYR A 156 -1.02 18.20 1.31
C TYR A 156 0.05 18.02 2.39
N GLU A 157 0.06 16.84 3.00
CA GLU A 157 1.01 16.45 4.06
C GLU A 157 2.26 15.74 3.53
N GLY A 158 2.37 15.57 2.21
CA GLY A 158 3.50 14.86 1.61
C GLY A 158 4.79 15.68 1.56
N PRO A 159 5.91 15.05 1.15
CA PRO A 159 7.24 15.61 1.29
C PRO A 159 7.58 16.73 0.30
N CYS A 160 6.77 16.91 -0.74
CA CYS A 160 7.12 17.78 -1.86
C CYS A 160 6.55 19.20 -1.74
N ARG A 161 7.04 20.06 -2.62
CA ARG A 161 6.63 21.47 -2.76
C ARG A 161 6.31 21.76 -4.22
N SER A 162 6.01 23.02 -4.53
CA SER A 162 5.74 23.44 -5.90
C SER A 162 6.86 23.04 -6.86
N ILE A 163 6.51 22.62 -8.07
CA ILE A 163 7.46 22.15 -9.09
C ILE A 163 7.00 22.56 -10.48
N ASP A 164 7.96 22.88 -11.35
CA ASP A 164 7.74 23.15 -12.77
C ASP A 164 8.00 21.87 -13.60
N PHE A 165 7.00 21.44 -14.38
CA PHE A 165 7.07 20.26 -15.25
C PHE A 165 7.36 20.59 -16.74
N SER A 166 7.71 21.83 -17.07
CA SER A 166 7.93 22.30 -18.45
C SER A 166 8.91 21.44 -19.26
N ASN A 167 9.93 20.90 -18.60
CA ASN A 167 10.96 20.05 -19.21
C ASN A 167 10.92 18.59 -18.74
N SER A 168 9.79 18.14 -18.18
CA SER A 168 9.66 16.79 -17.62
C SER A 168 9.04 15.80 -18.61
N THR A 169 9.64 14.63 -18.70
CA THR A 169 9.08 13.49 -19.44
C THR A 169 7.98 12.78 -18.63
N HIS A 170 7.25 11.86 -19.27
CA HIS A 170 6.30 11.01 -18.53
C HIS A 170 6.98 10.17 -17.44
N VAL A 171 8.24 9.76 -17.65
CA VAL A 171 9.02 9.00 -16.67
C VAL A 171 9.37 9.89 -15.46
N ASP A 172 9.70 11.16 -15.71
CA ASP A 172 9.98 12.11 -14.63
C ASP A 172 8.72 12.37 -13.77
N LYS A 173 7.57 12.52 -14.43
CA LYS A 173 6.27 12.66 -13.74
C LYS A 173 5.89 11.41 -12.94
N GLU A 174 6.16 10.22 -13.47
CA GLU A 174 5.98 8.95 -12.75
C GLU A 174 6.87 8.85 -11.51
N LEU A 175 8.15 9.20 -11.65
CA LEU A 175 9.11 9.23 -10.54
C LEU A 175 8.70 10.25 -9.48
N PHE A 176 8.19 11.41 -9.90
CA PHE A 176 7.65 12.42 -9.01
C PHE A 176 6.41 11.92 -8.27
N ALA A 177 5.46 11.29 -8.97
CA ALA A 177 4.25 10.71 -8.37
C ALA A 177 4.59 9.77 -7.21
N TRP A 178 5.53 8.85 -7.44
CA TRP A 178 6.00 7.91 -6.44
C TRP A 178 6.71 8.59 -5.26
N LYS A 179 7.67 9.49 -5.51
CA LYS A 179 8.45 10.16 -4.45
C LYS A 179 7.62 11.14 -3.61
N CYS A 180 6.71 11.84 -4.27
CA CYS A 180 5.90 12.87 -3.66
C CYS A 180 4.56 12.35 -3.16
N GLU A 181 4.27 11.06 -3.34
CA GLU A 181 3.02 10.47 -2.85
C GLU A 181 1.80 11.21 -3.44
N VAL A 182 1.87 11.48 -4.75
CA VAL A 182 0.82 12.14 -5.52
C VAL A 182 0.43 11.27 -6.71
N GLU A 183 -0.74 11.55 -7.26
CA GLU A 183 -1.36 10.72 -8.28
C GLU A 183 -1.64 11.54 -9.54
N TRP A 184 -1.27 11.03 -10.72
CA TRP A 184 -1.85 11.51 -11.97
C TRP A 184 -3.16 10.78 -12.26
N PRO A 185 -4.09 11.34 -13.05
CA PRO A 185 -5.32 10.66 -13.37
C PRO A 185 -5.07 9.30 -14.05
N CYS A 186 -5.95 8.33 -13.81
CA CYS A 186 -5.92 7.09 -14.59
C CYS A 186 -6.31 7.37 -16.04
N THR A 187 -5.60 6.73 -16.96
CA THR A 187 -6.10 6.53 -18.32
C THR A 187 -7.21 5.48 -18.21
N ASN A 188 -8.43 5.83 -18.61
CA ASN A 188 -9.47 4.83 -18.76
C ASN A 188 -9.04 3.85 -19.86
N PRO A 189 -8.89 2.54 -19.57
CA PRO A 189 -8.62 1.59 -20.62
C PRO A 189 -9.76 1.67 -21.65
N PRO A 190 -9.47 1.51 -22.95
CA PRO A 190 -10.52 1.49 -23.95
C PRO A 190 -11.54 0.41 -23.56
N LYS A 191 -12.82 0.74 -23.63
CA LYS A 191 -13.88 -0.27 -23.47
C LYS A 191 -13.62 -1.37 -24.50
N LEU A 192 -13.58 -2.63 -24.05
CA LEU A 192 -13.24 -3.76 -24.90
C LEU A 192 -14.50 -4.44 -25.44
N ARG A 193 -14.40 -5.02 -26.64
CA ARG A 193 -15.42 -5.86 -27.28
C ARG A 193 -15.29 -7.31 -26.81
N VAL A 194 -15.40 -7.53 -25.50
CA VAL A 194 -15.23 -8.85 -24.85
C VAL A 194 -16.21 -9.90 -25.40
N MET A 195 -17.40 -9.48 -25.80
CA MET A 195 -18.44 -10.37 -26.31
C MET A 195 -18.33 -10.65 -27.83
N GLU A 196 -17.22 -10.27 -28.47
CA GLU A 196 -16.98 -10.70 -29.86
C GLU A 196 -16.77 -12.20 -29.99
N LYS A 197 -16.83 -12.71 -31.23
CA LYS A 197 -16.61 -14.13 -31.50
C LYS A 197 -15.21 -14.57 -31.07
N CYS A 198 -14.18 -13.79 -31.44
CA CYS A 198 -12.79 -14.10 -31.14
C CYS A 198 -12.05 -12.91 -30.52
N PRO A 199 -11.01 -13.17 -29.72
CA PRO A 199 -10.12 -12.14 -29.21
C PRO A 199 -9.37 -11.38 -30.32
N PHE A 200 -8.73 -10.29 -29.96
CA PHE A 200 -7.95 -9.47 -30.88
C PHE A 200 -6.83 -10.28 -31.54
N ARG A 201 -6.70 -10.20 -32.87
CA ARG A 201 -5.77 -10.96 -33.73
C ARG A 201 -6.01 -12.48 -33.78
N TRP A 202 -7.07 -13.01 -33.17
CA TRP A 202 -7.45 -14.41 -33.32
C TRP A 202 -8.35 -14.58 -34.54
N THR A 203 -8.12 -15.64 -35.30
CA THR A 203 -8.83 -15.91 -36.55
C THR A 203 -10.02 -16.81 -36.26
N LEU A 204 -11.22 -16.37 -36.65
CA LEU A 204 -12.40 -17.22 -36.59
C LEU A 204 -12.38 -18.23 -37.75
N VAL A 205 -12.46 -19.51 -37.43
CA VAL A 205 -12.56 -20.63 -38.36
C VAL A 205 -13.90 -21.35 -38.13
N GLY A 206 -14.70 -21.51 -39.18
CA GLY A 206 -16.02 -22.11 -39.08
C GLY A 206 -17.02 -21.22 -38.34
N SER A 207 -17.80 -21.79 -37.41
CA SER A 207 -18.85 -21.08 -36.69
C SER A 207 -18.35 -20.31 -35.46
N ASN A 208 -17.56 -20.98 -34.61
CA ASN A 208 -17.20 -20.51 -33.27
C ASN A 208 -15.72 -20.72 -32.87
N LEU A 209 -14.92 -21.42 -33.69
CA LEU A 209 -13.55 -21.78 -33.31
C LEU A 209 -12.60 -20.61 -33.60
N CYS A 210 -11.89 -20.14 -32.59
CA CYS A 210 -10.90 -19.08 -32.68
C CYS A 210 -9.49 -19.66 -32.65
N ILE A 211 -8.68 -19.34 -33.65
CA ILE A 211 -7.29 -19.78 -33.76
C ILE A 211 -6.35 -18.61 -33.47
N ALA A 212 -5.41 -18.82 -32.55
CA ALA A 212 -4.40 -17.85 -32.15
C ALA A 212 -3.43 -17.55 -33.30
N PRO A 213 -2.80 -16.37 -33.32
CA PRO A 213 -1.73 -16.07 -34.26
C PRO A 213 -0.47 -16.89 -33.95
N GLU A 214 0.43 -17.02 -34.94
CA GLU A 214 1.66 -17.83 -34.82
C GLU A 214 2.61 -17.37 -33.70
N ASP A 215 2.54 -16.10 -33.32
CA ASP A 215 3.34 -15.47 -32.26
C ASP A 215 2.71 -15.60 -30.86
N TYR A 216 1.66 -16.40 -30.70
CA TYR A 216 1.03 -16.60 -29.40
C TYR A 216 1.87 -17.50 -28.48
N ILE A 217 2.59 -16.90 -27.53
CA ILE A 217 3.43 -17.56 -26.51
C ILE A 217 2.68 -17.61 -25.16
N GLY A 218 1.40 -18.00 -25.19
CA GLY A 218 0.58 -18.09 -23.98
C GLY A 218 0.45 -19.51 -23.45
N ARG A 219 0.00 -19.61 -22.19
CA ARG A 219 -0.21 -20.88 -21.46
C ARG A 219 -1.52 -21.59 -21.82
N CYS A 220 -2.36 -20.99 -22.65
CA CYS A 220 -3.67 -21.53 -23.02
C CYS A 220 -3.63 -22.16 -24.41
N SER A 221 -4.68 -22.92 -24.74
CA SER A 221 -4.81 -23.53 -26.07
C SER A 221 -4.77 -22.47 -27.17
N PRO A 222 -4.01 -22.68 -28.27
CA PRO A 222 -4.04 -21.80 -29.45
C PRO A 222 -5.32 -21.94 -30.26
N ALA A 223 -6.26 -22.80 -29.85
CA ALA A 223 -7.57 -22.95 -30.45
C ALA A 223 -8.64 -22.95 -29.35
N MET A 224 -9.64 -22.07 -29.44
CA MET A 224 -10.64 -21.89 -28.38
C MET A 224 -12.04 -21.55 -28.92
N ASP A 225 -13.09 -22.03 -28.25
CA ASP A 225 -14.50 -21.69 -28.54
C ASP A 225 -15.10 -20.96 -27.32
N PHE A 226 -15.61 -19.74 -27.55
CA PHE A 226 -16.19 -18.88 -26.50
C PHE A 226 -17.73 -18.85 -26.51
N ALA A 227 -18.42 -19.65 -27.33
CA ALA A 227 -19.87 -19.54 -27.54
C ALA A 227 -20.69 -19.65 -26.25
N ASN A 228 -20.24 -20.48 -25.30
CA ASN A 228 -20.91 -20.73 -24.02
C ASN A 228 -20.30 -19.95 -22.84
N TYR A 229 -19.39 -19.01 -23.11
CA TYR A 229 -18.68 -18.24 -22.08
C TYR A 229 -19.36 -16.90 -21.88
N ASP A 230 -19.63 -16.55 -20.62
CA ASP A 230 -20.13 -15.24 -20.24
C ASP A 230 -19.02 -14.17 -20.26
N TYR A 231 -19.42 -12.92 -20.01
CA TYR A 231 -18.50 -11.78 -20.03
C TYR A 231 -17.34 -11.94 -19.03
N GLU A 232 -17.63 -12.32 -17.78
CA GLU A 232 -16.62 -12.41 -16.73
C GLU A 232 -15.61 -13.51 -16.99
N THR A 233 -16.07 -14.66 -17.47
CA THR A 233 -15.21 -15.80 -17.81
C THR A 233 -14.30 -15.45 -18.99
N ARG A 234 -14.80 -14.71 -19.99
CA ARG A 234 -13.99 -14.22 -21.12
C ARG A 234 -12.94 -13.19 -20.71
N VAL A 235 -13.26 -12.30 -19.77
CA VAL A 235 -12.28 -11.35 -19.21
C VAL A 235 -11.19 -12.11 -18.45
N ARG A 236 -11.58 -13.00 -17.54
CA ARG A 236 -10.66 -13.79 -16.72
C ARG A 236 -9.75 -14.66 -17.58
N TRP A 237 -10.31 -15.39 -18.53
CA TRP A 237 -9.55 -16.20 -19.49
C TRP A 237 -8.55 -15.33 -20.26
N ALA A 238 -8.98 -14.18 -20.78
CA ALA A 238 -8.08 -13.30 -21.52
C ALA A 238 -6.90 -12.82 -20.66
N THR A 239 -7.15 -12.44 -19.40
CA THR A 239 -6.10 -12.08 -18.45
C THR A 239 -5.15 -13.25 -18.16
N GLU A 240 -5.68 -14.43 -17.85
CA GLU A 240 -4.91 -15.62 -17.53
C GLU A 240 -4.06 -16.15 -18.71
N CYS A 241 -4.55 -15.95 -19.93
CA CYS A 241 -3.95 -16.42 -21.16
C CYS A 241 -3.08 -15.35 -21.84
N ASN A 242 -2.97 -14.15 -21.24
CA ASN A 242 -2.29 -12.98 -21.79
C ASN A 242 -2.78 -12.60 -23.20
N VAL A 243 -4.09 -12.68 -23.39
CA VAL A 243 -4.82 -12.35 -24.62
C VAL A 243 -5.60 -11.05 -24.42
N GLN A 244 -5.81 -10.28 -25.48
CA GLN A 244 -6.58 -9.04 -25.43
C GLN A 244 -7.82 -9.14 -26.32
N TRP A 245 -8.90 -8.49 -25.90
CA TRP A 245 -10.09 -8.28 -26.74
C TRP A 245 -9.95 -6.97 -27.52
N ALA A 246 -10.60 -6.88 -28.69
CA ALA A 246 -10.50 -5.68 -29.51
C ALA A 246 -11.09 -4.46 -28.78
N PRO A 247 -10.47 -3.26 -28.87
CA PRO A 247 -11.08 -2.05 -28.31
C PRO A 247 -12.35 -1.68 -29.07
N LEU A 248 -13.32 -1.06 -28.38
CA LEU A 248 -14.45 -0.42 -29.04
C LEU A 248 -13.93 0.64 -30.01
N PRO A 249 -14.46 0.70 -31.23
CA PRO A 249 -14.10 1.78 -32.14
C PRO A 249 -14.43 3.12 -31.48
N PRO A 250 -13.57 4.14 -31.64
CA PRO A 250 -13.90 5.47 -31.14
C PRO A 250 -15.25 5.90 -31.72
N PRO A 251 -16.08 6.62 -30.95
CA PRO A 251 -17.33 7.14 -31.49
C PRO A 251 -16.98 7.96 -32.73
N LYS A 252 -17.51 7.55 -33.88
CA LYS A 252 -17.41 8.35 -35.09
C LYS A 252 -18.09 9.66 -34.76
N ILE A 253 -17.33 10.73 -34.52
CA ILE A 253 -17.86 12.09 -34.55
C ILE A 253 -18.44 12.20 -35.95
N ALA A 254 -19.76 12.11 -36.05
CA ALA A 254 -20.45 12.33 -37.31
C ALA A 254 -20.01 13.72 -37.73
N LYS A 255 -19.25 13.81 -38.82
CA LYS A 255 -18.93 15.10 -39.42
C LYS A 255 -20.28 15.78 -39.62
N SER A 256 -20.55 16.81 -38.82
CA SER A 256 -21.66 17.73 -39.03
C SER A 256 -21.63 18.03 -40.51
N LYS A 257 -22.70 17.67 -41.24
CA LYS A 257 -22.83 18.04 -42.64
C LYS A 257 -22.76 19.56 -42.64
N ASP A 258 -21.67 20.13 -43.18
CA ASP A 258 -21.52 21.57 -43.33
C ASP A 258 -22.73 22.08 -44.14
N ALA A 259 -23.71 22.64 -43.43
CA ALA A 259 -24.86 23.25 -44.04
C ALA A 259 -24.39 24.59 -44.60
N ILE A 260 -24.19 24.65 -45.91
CA ILE A 260 -23.95 25.90 -46.62
C ILE A 260 -25.27 26.67 -46.65
N LEU A 261 -25.45 27.61 -45.72
CA LEU A 261 -26.52 28.59 -45.78
C LEU A 261 -25.97 29.95 -46.22
N ARG A 262 -26.58 30.49 -47.28
CA ARG A 262 -26.26 31.80 -47.85
C ARG A 262 -26.63 32.87 -46.83
N ALA A 263 -25.69 33.75 -46.53
CA ALA A 263 -25.83 34.83 -45.56
C ALA A 263 -27.10 35.67 -45.83
N SER A 264 -28.03 35.65 -44.88
CA SER A 264 -29.08 36.66 -44.76
C SER A 264 -28.83 37.41 -43.46
N SER A 265 -28.29 38.64 -43.59
CA SER A 265 -28.43 39.79 -42.66
C SER A 265 -28.41 39.57 -41.14
N GLY A 266 -27.75 38.53 -40.62
CA GLY A 266 -27.56 38.28 -39.19
C GLY A 266 -26.08 37.94 -38.92
N GLY A 267 -25.56 38.41 -37.80
CA GLY A 267 -24.18 38.13 -37.36
C GLY A 267 -23.90 36.62 -37.16
N PRO A 268 -22.68 36.24 -36.71
CA PRO A 268 -22.21 34.86 -36.68
C PRO A 268 -22.85 33.95 -35.62
N VAL A 269 -24.02 34.33 -35.09
CA VAL A 269 -24.76 33.58 -34.06
C VAL A 269 -26.18 33.37 -34.57
N GLU A 270 -26.57 32.11 -34.73
CA GLU A 270 -27.96 31.72 -35.06
C GLU A 270 -28.87 31.82 -33.81
N GLU A 271 -30.20 31.85 -34.01
CA GLU A 271 -31.21 31.95 -32.92
C GLU A 271 -31.10 30.85 -31.85
N SER A 272 -30.46 29.73 -32.17
CA SER A 272 -30.15 28.61 -31.26
C SER A 272 -28.92 28.84 -30.37
N GLY A 273 -28.20 29.97 -30.54
CA GLY A 273 -27.03 30.32 -29.73
C GLY A 273 -25.71 29.68 -30.18
N ASN A 274 -25.69 28.97 -31.32
CA ASN A 274 -24.45 28.39 -31.85
C ASN A 274 -23.65 29.43 -32.66
N ILE A 275 -22.33 29.43 -32.47
CA ILE A 275 -21.40 30.29 -33.22
C ILE A 275 -21.06 29.61 -34.55
N ILE A 276 -21.42 30.25 -35.66
CA ILE A 276 -21.15 29.75 -37.01
C ILE A 276 -19.80 30.26 -37.49
N LYS A 277 -18.94 29.34 -37.95
CA LYS A 277 -17.61 29.67 -38.48
C LYS A 277 -17.74 30.23 -39.90
N ILE A 278 -17.47 31.52 -40.07
CA ILE A 278 -17.47 32.17 -41.39
C ILE A 278 -16.19 31.78 -42.12
N VAL A 279 -16.30 30.99 -43.19
CA VAL A 279 -15.18 30.69 -44.08
C VAL A 279 -15.22 31.69 -45.25
N PRO A 280 -14.16 32.47 -45.50
CA PRO A 280 -14.14 33.40 -46.62
C PRO A 280 -14.15 32.63 -47.94
N LYS A 281 -14.94 33.12 -48.90
CA LYS A 281 -14.98 32.59 -50.27
C LYS A 281 -13.64 32.91 -50.95
N LYS A 282 -13.03 31.90 -51.58
CA LYS A 282 -11.74 31.99 -52.31
C LYS A 282 -11.67 33.19 -53.24
#